data_AF-F1L690-F1
#
_entry.id   AF-F1L690-F1
#
_cell.length_a   1.000
_cell.length_b   1.000
_cell.length_c   1.000
_cell.angle_alpha   90.00
_cell.angle_beta   90.00
_cell.angle_gamma   90.00
#
_symmetry.space_group_name_H-M   'P 1'
#
loop_
_entity.id
_entity.type
_entity.pdbx_description
1 polymer ?
#
loop_
_entity_poly.entity_id
_entity_poly.type
_entity_poly.pdbx_seq_one_letter_code
_entity_poly.pdbx_strand_id
1 'polypeptide(L)'
;MDPKAVDDDFEREIVFYKQAQEAVQTAIPRLLKMGIKVFRPSDYYAEMAKSDEHMQKVRKRMLDLQQGKERQEAIRRLREEKKFAAKVQKEVLENRQSEKRKLLEAVKRHRKGMKSQLDDMLNNAKRLQRDEAEEENEIKREREAKKRNRQEGRGNLPMRLGRRMGRTARDKKYGFGGQKKRSKRNDKQSFNEFSSHAMRNSRRGSGKPTSGRGRFRGIKRR
;
A
#
# COMPACT_ATOMS: atom_id res chain seq x y z
N MET A 1 -27.73 25.17 -30.57
CA MET A 1 -26.60 24.23 -30.55
C MET A 1 -25.49 24.88 -31.33
N ASP A 2 -24.33 25.09 -30.71
CA ASP A 2 -23.18 25.63 -31.43
C ASP A 2 -22.81 24.66 -32.56
N PRO A 3 -22.57 25.13 -33.80
CA PRO A 3 -22.34 24.26 -34.94
C PRO A 3 -21.10 23.36 -34.80
N LYS A 4 -20.13 23.75 -33.96
CA LYS A 4 -18.94 22.94 -33.64
C LYS A 4 -19.24 21.70 -32.78
N ALA A 5 -20.25 21.79 -31.92
CA ALA A 5 -20.67 20.69 -31.05
C ALA A 5 -21.46 19.60 -31.81
N VAL A 6 -21.79 19.80 -33.08
CA VAL A 6 -22.43 18.78 -33.90
C VAL A 6 -21.41 17.70 -34.30
N ASP A 7 -20.19 18.11 -34.61
CA ASP A 7 -19.13 17.22 -35.09
C ASP A 7 -18.23 16.67 -33.96
N ASP A 8 -18.16 17.35 -32.80
CA ASP A 8 -17.45 16.85 -31.62
C ASP A 8 -18.40 16.11 -30.65
N ASP A 9 -18.27 14.78 -30.62
CA ASP A 9 -19.04 13.90 -29.74
C ASP A 9 -18.88 14.25 -28.25
N PHE A 10 -17.70 14.69 -27.80
CA PHE A 10 -17.49 15.01 -26.38
C PHE A 10 -18.23 16.28 -25.99
N GLU A 11 -18.16 17.31 -26.83
CA GLU A 11 -18.90 18.55 -26.60
C GLU A 11 -20.41 18.29 -26.63
N ARG A 12 -20.86 17.44 -27.57
CA ARG A 12 -22.27 17.07 -27.70
C ARG A 12 -22.80 16.33 -26.47
N GLU A 13 -22.06 15.34 -25.97
CA GLU A 13 -22.41 14.59 -24.75
C GLU A 13 -22.48 15.49 -23.51
N ILE A 14 -21.57 16.47 -23.41
CA ILE A 14 -21.60 17.46 -22.31
C ILE A 14 -22.88 18.29 -22.37
N VAL A 15 -23.33 18.69 -23.56
CA VAL A 15 -24.58 19.45 -23.71
C VAL A 15 -25.79 18.60 -23.31
N PHE A 16 -25.88 17.35 -23.77
CA PHE A 16 -26.96 16.44 -23.37
C PHE A 16 -26.99 16.20 -21.87
N TYR A 17 -25.81 16.02 -21.26
CA TYR A 17 -25.67 15.88 -19.82
C TYR A 17 -26.19 17.12 -19.07
N LYS A 18 -25.79 18.33 -19.49
CA LYS A 18 -26.23 19.60 -18.87
C LYS A 18 -27.74 19.79 -18.99
N GLN A 19 -28.29 19.54 -20.17
CA GLN A 19 -29.74 19.64 -20.41
C GLN A 19 -30.52 18.68 -19.50
N ALA A 20 -30.06 17.43 -19.36
CA ALA A 20 -30.67 16.46 -18.45
C ALA A 20 -30.54 16.90 -16.98
N GLN A 21 -29.39 17.44 -16.59
CA GLN A 21 -29.14 17.92 -15.24
C GLN A 21 -30.08 19.08 -14.86
N GLU A 22 -30.26 20.07 -15.73
CA GLU A 22 -31.16 21.21 -15.53
C GLU A 22 -32.63 20.74 -15.42
N ALA A 23 -33.05 19.80 -16.27
CA ALA A 23 -34.38 19.22 -16.20
C ALA A 23 -34.61 18.51 -14.85
N VAL A 24 -33.63 17.75 -14.36
CA VAL A 24 -33.71 17.10 -13.04
C VAL A 24 -33.76 18.12 -11.90
N GLN A 25 -32.94 19.18 -11.96
CA GLN A 25 -32.92 20.24 -10.95
C GLN A 25 -34.27 20.97 -10.84
N THR A 26 -34.99 21.13 -11.95
CA THR A 26 -36.33 21.74 -11.94
C THR A 26 -37.43 20.76 -11.51
N ALA A 27 -37.30 19.47 -11.86
CA ALA A 27 -38.29 18.43 -11.56
C ALA A 27 -38.30 18.00 -10.08
N ILE A 28 -37.13 17.74 -9.48
CA ILE A 28 -37.02 17.28 -8.08
C ILE A 28 -37.79 18.18 -7.09
N PRO A 29 -37.62 19.51 -7.05
CA PRO A 29 -38.34 20.35 -6.09
C PRO A 29 -39.84 20.36 -6.32
N ARG A 30 -40.30 20.23 -7.58
CA ARG A 30 -41.74 20.12 -7.88
C ARG A 30 -42.33 18.83 -7.33
N LEU A 31 -41.65 17.70 -7.54
CA LEU A 31 -42.08 16.40 -7.01
C LEU A 31 -42.10 16.37 -5.47
N LEU A 32 -41.10 16.98 -4.83
CA LEU A 32 -41.06 17.09 -3.38
C LEU A 32 -42.20 17.97 -2.83
N LYS A 33 -42.54 19.08 -3.49
CA LYS A 33 -43.72 19.91 -3.13
C LYS A 33 -45.04 19.14 -3.22
N MET A 34 -45.12 18.17 -4.13
CA MET A 34 -46.27 17.27 -4.27
C MET A 34 -46.25 16.11 -3.26
N GLY A 35 -45.25 16.02 -2.38
CA GLY A 35 -45.11 14.95 -1.38
C GLY A 35 -44.61 13.62 -1.95
N ILE A 36 -44.07 13.59 -3.16
CA ILE A 36 -43.56 12.38 -3.81
C ILE A 36 -42.11 12.11 -3.34
N LYS A 37 -41.84 10.88 -2.88
CA LYS A 37 -40.49 10.45 -2.49
C LYS A 37 -39.64 10.18 -3.74
N VAL A 38 -38.62 11.00 -3.97
CA VAL A 38 -37.79 10.94 -5.19
C VAL A 38 -36.54 10.07 -5.02
N PHE A 39 -35.96 10.03 -3.81
CA PHE A 39 -34.69 9.33 -3.58
C PHE A 39 -34.91 7.87 -3.20
N ARG A 40 -34.10 6.99 -3.79
CA ARG A 40 -34.03 5.57 -3.41
C ARG A 40 -33.31 5.42 -2.06
N PRO A 41 -33.95 4.85 -1.02
CA PRO A 41 -33.27 4.53 0.23
C PRO A 41 -32.17 3.47 0.03
N SER A 42 -31.10 3.54 0.83
CA SER A 42 -30.00 2.57 0.76
C SER A 42 -30.39 1.15 1.14
N ASP A 43 -31.39 1.00 2.01
CA ASP A 43 -31.89 -0.29 2.52
C ASP A 43 -33.05 -0.87 1.69
N TYR A 44 -33.36 -0.26 0.54
CA TYR A 44 -34.41 -0.75 -0.37
C TYR A 44 -33.81 -1.60 -1.50
N TYR A 45 -33.86 -2.93 -1.30
CA TYR A 45 -33.39 -3.94 -2.25
C TYR A 45 -34.51 -4.37 -3.19
N ALA A 46 -34.54 -3.77 -4.38
CA ALA A 46 -35.42 -4.16 -5.49
C ALA A 46 -34.56 -4.49 -6.72
N GLU A 47 -35.15 -5.20 -7.68
CA GLU A 47 -34.48 -5.50 -8.94
C GLU A 47 -34.09 -4.22 -9.68
N MET A 48 -32.84 -4.15 -10.14
CA MET A 48 -32.27 -3.02 -10.85
C MET A 48 -32.11 -3.36 -12.34
N ALA A 49 -32.01 -2.34 -13.20
CA ALA A 49 -31.84 -2.54 -14.65
C ALA A 49 -30.59 -3.35 -15.05
N LYS A 50 -29.59 -3.46 -14.16
CA LYS A 50 -28.38 -4.27 -14.35
C LYS A 50 -28.14 -5.13 -13.11
N SER A 51 -27.67 -6.36 -13.30
CA SER A 51 -27.33 -7.26 -12.19
C SER A 51 -26.10 -6.77 -11.41
N ASP A 52 -26.05 -7.12 -10.13
CA ASP A 52 -24.90 -6.80 -9.27
C ASP A 52 -23.61 -7.44 -9.77
N GLU A 53 -23.67 -8.65 -10.33
CA GLU A 53 -22.52 -9.31 -10.94
C GLU A 53 -21.94 -8.50 -12.10
N HIS A 54 -22.80 -7.90 -12.94
CA HIS A 54 -22.35 -7.01 -14.00
C HIS A 54 -21.68 -5.76 -13.44
N MET A 55 -22.29 -5.13 -12.43
CA MET A 55 -21.73 -3.93 -11.80
C MET A 55 -20.41 -4.20 -11.08
N GLN A 56 -20.20 -5.39 -10.51
CA GLN A 56 -18.92 -5.81 -9.96
C GLN A 56 -17.83 -5.89 -11.04
N LYS A 57 -18.16 -6.41 -12.24
CA LYS A 57 -17.23 -6.43 -13.38
C LYS A 57 -16.84 -5.01 -13.82
N VAL A 58 -17.80 -4.09 -13.88
CA VAL A 58 -17.55 -2.68 -14.20
C VAL A 58 -16.64 -2.04 -13.15
N ARG A 59 -16.94 -2.20 -11.86
CA ARG A 59 -16.10 -1.67 -10.76
C ARG A 59 -14.68 -2.20 -10.81
N LYS A 60 -14.52 -3.50 -11.06
CA LYS A 60 -13.19 -4.12 -11.21
C LYS A 60 -12.40 -3.47 -12.34
N ARG A 61 -13.01 -3.27 -13.51
CA ARG A 61 -12.36 -2.59 -14.65
C ARG A 61 -11.96 -1.15 -14.30
N MET A 62 -12.82 -0.40 -13.59
CA MET A 62 -12.48 0.96 -13.16
C MET A 62 -11.27 0.99 -12.22
N LEU A 63 -11.22 0.06 -11.26
CA LEU A 63 -10.06 -0.09 -10.36
C LEU A 63 -8.79 -0.48 -11.12
N ASP A 64 -8.89 -1.41 -12.08
CA ASP A 64 -7.75 -1.84 -12.89
C ASP A 64 -7.19 -0.68 -13.73
N LEU A 65 -8.07 0.16 -14.31
CA LEU A 65 -7.68 1.37 -15.05
C LEU A 65 -7.00 2.40 -14.15
N GLN A 66 -7.54 2.63 -12.94
CA GLN A 66 -6.95 3.55 -11.98
C GLN A 66 -5.56 3.09 -11.53
N GLN A 67 -5.43 1.81 -11.17
CA GLN A 67 -4.13 1.23 -10.83
C GLN A 67 -3.14 1.28 -12.00
N GLY A 68 -3.62 1.10 -13.24
CA GLY A 68 -2.81 1.27 -14.44
C GLY A 68 -2.20 2.67 -14.55
N LYS A 69 -3.01 3.72 -14.35
CA LYS A 69 -2.55 5.11 -14.35
C LYS A 69 -1.55 5.40 -13.23
N GLU A 70 -1.86 4.98 -12.00
CA GLU A 70 -0.98 5.17 -10.84
C GLU A 70 0.38 4.48 -11.03
N ARG A 71 0.40 3.27 -11.61
CA ARG A 71 1.65 2.57 -11.94
C ARG A 71 2.47 3.32 -12.99
N GLN A 72 1.83 3.85 -14.02
CA GLN A 72 2.52 4.62 -15.06
C GLN A 72 3.14 5.91 -14.49
N GLU A 73 2.40 6.62 -13.64
CA GLU A 73 2.90 7.80 -12.94
C GLU A 73 4.05 7.46 -12.00
N ALA A 74 3.95 6.39 -11.22
CA ALA A 74 5.02 5.91 -10.36
C ALA A 74 6.29 5.56 -11.16
N ILE A 75 6.14 4.88 -12.31
CA ILE A 75 7.27 4.58 -13.21
C ILE A 75 7.90 5.85 -13.75
N ARG A 76 7.09 6.86 -14.12
CA ARG A 76 7.60 8.15 -14.60
C ARG A 76 8.40 8.86 -13.50
N ARG A 77 7.87 8.93 -12.28
CA ARG A 77 8.58 9.50 -11.11
C ARG A 77 9.91 8.80 -10.85
N LEU A 78 9.91 7.46 -10.79
CA LEU A 78 11.13 6.67 -10.61
C LEU A 78 12.17 6.91 -11.71
N ARG A 79 11.74 7.15 -12.95
CA ARG A 79 12.66 7.48 -14.05
C ARG A 79 13.27 8.88 -13.89
N GLU A 80 12.45 9.85 -13.47
CA GLU A 80 12.90 11.23 -13.21
C GLU A 80 13.88 11.28 -12.03
N GLU A 81 13.59 10.58 -10.94
CA GLU A 81 14.47 10.44 -9.78
C GLU A 81 15.81 9.80 -10.16
N LYS A 82 15.81 8.73 -10.97
CA LYS A 82 17.05 8.10 -11.45
C LYS A 82 17.88 9.04 -12.32
N LYS A 83 17.24 9.81 -13.21
CA LYS A 83 17.91 10.82 -14.03
C LYS A 83 18.53 11.92 -13.17
N PHE A 84 17.80 12.39 -12.15
CA PHE A 84 18.28 13.41 -11.22
C PHE A 84 19.46 12.88 -10.39
N ALA A 85 19.34 11.69 -9.81
CA ALA A 85 20.42 11.05 -9.05
C ALA A 85 21.71 10.92 -9.88
N ALA A 86 21.61 10.53 -11.16
CA ALA A 86 22.75 10.46 -12.05
C ALA A 86 23.40 11.84 -12.33
N LYS A 87 22.59 12.90 -12.44
CA LYS A 87 23.10 14.28 -12.59
C LYS A 87 23.81 14.75 -11.33
N VAL A 88 23.18 14.57 -10.16
CA VAL A 88 23.74 14.93 -8.86
C VAL A 88 25.08 14.22 -8.62
N GLN A 89 25.17 12.93 -8.94
CA GLN A 89 26.45 12.20 -8.80
C GLN A 89 27.58 12.81 -9.64
N LYS A 90 27.28 13.22 -10.88
CA LYS A 90 28.28 13.87 -11.75
C LYS A 90 28.68 15.25 -11.22
N GLU A 91 27.69 16.05 -10.84
CA GLU A 91 27.90 17.39 -10.29
C GLU A 91 28.72 17.35 -8.99
N VAL A 92 28.43 16.41 -8.09
CA VAL A 92 29.22 16.21 -6.87
C VAL A 92 30.67 15.82 -7.19
N LEU A 93 30.90 14.97 -8.19
CA LEU A 93 32.27 14.61 -8.60
C LEU A 93 33.01 15.80 -9.22
N GLU A 94 32.35 16.59 -10.06
CA GLU A 94 32.90 17.81 -10.66
C GLU A 94 33.21 18.87 -9.61
N ASN A 95 32.29 19.11 -8.68
CA ASN A 95 32.48 20.01 -7.54
C ASN A 95 33.68 19.57 -6.70
N ARG A 96 33.78 18.29 -6.33
CA ARG A 96 34.95 17.75 -5.61
C ARG A 96 36.26 17.93 -6.38
N GLN A 97 36.26 17.73 -7.69
CA GLN A 97 37.46 17.94 -8.51
C GLN A 97 37.83 19.42 -8.59
N SER A 98 36.86 20.31 -8.75
CA SER A 98 37.08 21.76 -8.81
C SER A 98 37.57 22.31 -7.47
N GLU A 99 37.00 21.85 -6.35
CA GLU A 99 37.46 22.15 -4.99
C GLU A 99 38.90 21.68 -4.77
N LYS A 100 39.23 20.44 -5.16
CA LYS A 100 40.61 19.94 -5.10
C LYS A 100 41.57 20.78 -5.93
N ARG A 101 41.18 21.19 -7.14
CA ARG A 101 41.99 22.07 -7.99
C ARG A 101 42.21 23.44 -7.35
N LYS A 102 41.15 24.07 -6.84
CA LYS A 102 41.20 25.36 -6.12
C LYS A 102 42.12 25.26 -4.89
N LEU A 103 42.01 24.18 -4.12
CA LEU A 103 42.87 23.94 -2.96
C LEU A 103 44.35 23.76 -3.36
N LEU A 104 44.63 22.94 -4.38
CA LEU A 104 46.00 22.76 -4.90
C LEU A 104 46.60 24.06 -5.41
N GLU A 105 45.81 24.90 -6.06
CA GLU A 105 46.24 26.22 -6.53
C GLU A 105 46.54 27.15 -5.34
N ALA A 106 45.66 27.20 -4.34
CA ALA A 106 45.88 27.96 -3.11
C ALA A 106 47.16 27.50 -2.38
N VAL A 107 47.42 26.18 -2.30
CA VAL A 107 48.65 25.63 -1.71
C VAL A 107 49.89 26.06 -2.50
N LYS A 108 49.83 26.01 -3.84
CA LYS A 108 50.92 26.49 -4.71
C LYS A 108 51.18 27.99 -4.51
N ARG A 109 50.13 28.81 -4.39
CA ARG A 109 50.24 30.26 -4.14
C ARG A 109 50.82 30.54 -2.74
N HIS A 110 50.39 29.81 -1.72
CA HIS A 110 50.95 29.87 -0.37
C HIS A 110 52.44 29.50 -0.35
N ARG A 111 52.85 28.43 -1.05
CA ARG A 111 54.27 28.05 -1.18
C ARG A 111 55.12 29.13 -1.85
N LYS A 112 54.52 29.98 -2.69
CA LYS A 112 55.16 31.14 -3.33
C LYS A 112 55.12 32.42 -2.46
N GLY A 113 54.63 32.36 -1.22
CA GLY A 113 54.66 33.46 -0.25
C GLY A 113 53.35 34.24 -0.09
N MET A 114 52.30 33.93 -0.87
CA MET A 114 50.98 34.59 -0.76
C MET A 114 50.08 33.81 0.21
N LYS A 115 50.05 34.19 1.49
CA LYS A 115 49.44 33.39 2.57
C LYS A 115 47.92 33.53 2.75
N SER A 116 47.32 34.67 2.36
CA SER A 116 45.95 35.03 2.75
C SER A 116 44.87 34.04 2.29
N GLN A 117 44.89 33.61 1.03
CA GLN A 117 43.81 32.81 0.45
C GLN A 117 43.73 31.36 0.99
N LEU A 118 44.83 30.80 1.47
CA LEU A 118 44.85 29.42 2.00
C LEU A 118 44.33 29.38 3.44
N ASP A 119 44.73 30.35 4.26
CA ASP A 119 44.34 30.42 5.67
C ASP A 119 42.83 30.67 5.82
N ASP A 120 42.24 31.51 4.96
CA ASP A 120 40.79 31.76 4.96
C ASP A 120 39.98 30.49 4.58
N MET A 121 40.46 29.71 3.60
CA MET A 121 39.84 28.44 3.23
C MET A 121 39.93 27.39 4.35
N LEU A 122 41.08 27.29 5.03
CA LEU A 122 41.26 26.35 6.14
C LEU A 122 40.42 26.73 7.37
N ASN A 123 40.30 28.02 7.66
CA ASN A 123 39.51 28.51 8.78
C ASN A 123 38.01 28.29 8.56
N ASN A 124 37.51 28.46 7.33
CA ASN A 124 36.13 28.10 7.00
C ASN A 124 35.86 26.59 7.09
N ALA A 125 36.79 25.75 6.61
CA ALA A 125 36.64 24.29 6.72
C ALA A 125 36.61 23.81 8.19
N LYS A 126 37.39 24.43 9.08
CA LYS A 126 37.36 24.14 10.53
C LYS A 126 36.06 24.56 11.21
N ARG A 127 35.40 25.63 10.73
CA ARG A 127 34.09 26.06 11.24
C ARG A 127 33.00 25.07 10.84
N LEU A 128 32.94 24.71 9.55
CA LEU A 128 31.98 23.73 9.04
C LEU A 128 32.06 22.37 9.74
N GLN A 129 33.27 21.85 10.03
CA GLN A 129 33.40 20.59 10.78
C GLN A 129 32.91 20.66 12.22
N ARG A 130 32.98 21.83 12.86
CA ARG A 130 32.42 22.00 14.22
C ARG A 130 30.90 22.01 14.16
N ASP A 131 30.34 22.73 13.20
CA ASP A 131 28.89 22.85 13.03
C ASP A 131 28.27 21.48 12.69
N GLU A 132 28.88 20.69 11.79
CA GLU A 132 28.44 19.32 11.47
C GLU A 132 28.52 18.36 12.67
N ALA A 133 29.57 18.49 13.50
CA ALA A 133 29.73 17.67 14.70
C ALA A 133 28.71 18.03 15.79
N GLU A 134 28.35 19.31 15.91
CA GLU A 134 27.31 19.78 16.83
C GLU A 134 25.93 19.28 16.40
N GLU A 135 25.62 19.34 15.10
CA GLU A 135 24.36 18.86 14.53
C GLU A 135 24.20 17.33 14.67
N GLU A 136 25.26 16.56 14.43
CA GLU A 136 25.24 15.09 14.64
C GLU A 136 25.02 14.72 16.12
N ASN A 137 25.60 15.49 17.04
CA ASN A 137 25.41 15.30 18.47
C ASN A 137 24.00 15.65 18.93
N GLU A 138 23.37 16.67 18.33
CA GLU A 138 21.99 17.05 18.61
C GLU A 138 21.01 15.97 18.12
N ILE A 139 21.21 15.43 16.91
CA ILE A 139 20.43 14.32 16.37
C ILE A 139 20.54 13.06 17.25
N LYS A 140 21.73 12.77 17.80
CA LYS A 140 21.93 11.65 18.75
C LYS A 140 21.16 11.88 20.05
N ARG A 141 21.22 13.08 20.62
CA ARG A 141 20.46 13.45 21.84
C ARG A 141 18.96 13.35 21.61
N GLU A 142 18.45 13.79 20.46
CA GLU A 142 17.03 13.70 20.13
C GLU A 142 16.56 12.24 19.96
N ARG A 143 17.39 11.39 19.34
CA ARG A 143 17.12 9.94 19.22
C ARG A 143 17.10 9.24 20.58
N GLU A 144 17.99 9.62 21.50
CA GLU A 144 18.03 9.08 22.85
C GLU A 144 16.84 9.54 23.70
N ALA A 145 16.44 10.81 23.60
CA ALA A 145 15.23 11.34 24.24
C ALA A 145 13.96 10.60 23.77
N LYS A 146 13.84 10.36 22.45
CA LYS A 146 12.73 9.57 21.88
C LYS A 146 12.72 8.10 22.32
N LYS A 147 13.89 7.51 22.60
CA LYS A 147 13.98 6.15 23.16
C LYS A 147 13.49 6.09 24.62
N ARG A 148 13.87 7.08 25.45
CA ARG A 148 13.42 7.17 26.85
C ARG A 148 11.90 7.35 26.95
N ASN A 149 11.33 8.22 26.10
CA ASN A 149 9.89 8.44 26.05
C ASN A 149 9.07 7.21 25.61
N ARG A 150 9.68 6.28 24.85
CA ARG A 150 9.03 5.02 24.45
C ARG A 150 9.03 3.96 25.57
N GLN A 151 9.88 4.11 26.58
CA GLN A 151 10.02 3.17 27.69
C GLN A 151 9.06 3.49 28.85
N GLU A 152 8.75 4.78 29.07
CA GLU A 152 7.85 5.24 30.14
C GLU A 152 6.36 5.18 29.77
N GLY A 153 6.01 5.16 28.47
CA GLY A 153 4.62 5.03 28.00
C GLY A 153 4.07 3.60 27.91
N ARG A 154 4.82 2.57 28.34
CA ARG A 154 4.36 1.17 28.35
C ARG A 154 3.97 0.73 29.75
N GLY A 155 2.91 1.34 30.26
CA GLY A 155 2.07 0.72 31.28
C GLY A 155 1.56 -0.64 30.78
N ASN A 156 2.01 -1.68 31.46
CA ASN A 156 1.42 -3.01 31.64
C ASN A 156 0.17 -3.37 30.79
N LEU A 157 0.32 -3.55 29.47
CA LEU A 157 -0.70 -4.13 28.60
C LEU A 157 -0.22 -5.49 28.07
N PRO A 158 -0.99 -6.58 28.23
CA PRO A 158 -0.58 -7.89 27.76
C PRO A 158 -0.51 -7.90 26.23
N MET A 159 0.69 -8.24 25.75
CA MET A 159 1.04 -8.50 24.37
C MET A 159 0.04 -9.45 23.67
N ARG A 160 -0.94 -8.89 22.96
CA ARG A 160 -1.78 -9.67 22.05
C ARG A 160 -1.98 -8.92 20.74
N LEU A 161 -0.89 -8.74 19.99
CA LEU A 161 -0.97 -8.66 18.53
C LEU A 161 0.40 -8.99 17.90
N GLY A 162 0.47 -10.14 17.21
CA GLY A 162 1.35 -10.31 16.06
C GLY A 162 2.86 -10.50 16.29
N ARG A 163 3.33 -11.03 17.43
CA ARG A 163 4.72 -11.53 17.48
C ARG A 163 4.86 -12.75 16.58
N ARG A 164 5.50 -12.56 15.41
CA ARG A 164 5.96 -13.67 14.55
C ARG A 164 6.65 -14.72 15.41
N MET A 165 6.25 -15.99 15.25
CA MET A 165 6.85 -17.13 15.94
C MET A 165 8.38 -17.03 15.89
N GLY A 166 9.00 -17.05 17.08
CA GLY A 166 10.45 -17.06 17.23
C GLY A 166 11.08 -18.19 16.42
N ARG A 167 12.33 -18.01 15.96
CA ARG A 167 13.05 -19.02 15.16
C ARG A 167 13.02 -20.39 15.85
N THR A 168 13.28 -20.43 17.16
CA THR A 168 13.23 -21.65 17.98
C THR A 168 11.87 -22.37 17.93
N ALA A 169 10.77 -21.64 17.91
CA ALA A 169 9.43 -22.20 17.85
C ALA A 169 9.07 -22.67 16.42
N ARG A 170 9.58 -21.98 15.40
CA ARG A 170 9.49 -22.44 14.00
C ARG A 170 10.34 -23.69 13.75
N ASP A 171 11.53 -23.77 14.34
CA ASP A 171 12.41 -24.92 14.21
C ASP A 171 11.85 -26.14 14.95
N LYS A 172 11.22 -25.96 16.11
CA LYS A 172 10.48 -27.04 16.78
C LYS A 172 9.28 -27.52 15.95
N LYS A 173 8.56 -26.61 15.29
CA LYS A 173 7.36 -26.94 14.51
C LYS A 173 7.67 -27.50 13.11
N TYR A 174 8.70 -26.98 12.45
CA TYR A 174 9.00 -27.24 11.04
C TYR A 174 10.45 -27.67 10.76
N GLY A 175 11.39 -27.51 11.70
CA GLY A 175 12.80 -27.84 11.55
C GLY A 175 13.07 -29.34 11.38
N PHE A 176 14.25 -29.67 10.86
CA PHE A 176 14.63 -31.03 10.44
C PHE A 176 15.16 -31.95 11.58
N GLY A 177 15.19 -31.48 12.83
CA GLY A 177 15.81 -32.21 13.96
C GLY A 177 14.86 -32.65 15.10
N GLY A 178 13.55 -32.44 14.99
CA GLY A 178 12.56 -32.87 16.00
C GLY A 178 11.76 -34.11 15.58
N GLN A 179 11.24 -34.89 16.53
CA GLN A 179 10.48 -36.13 16.29
C GLN A 179 9.20 -35.91 15.45
N LYS A 180 9.33 -35.83 14.12
CA LYS A 180 8.19 -35.76 13.18
C LYS A 180 7.47 -37.10 12.96
N LYS A 181 8.01 -38.20 13.50
CA LYS A 181 7.51 -39.57 13.22
C LYS A 181 6.31 -39.99 14.08
N ARG A 182 5.99 -39.28 15.17
CA ARG A 182 4.91 -39.69 16.11
C ARG A 182 3.77 -38.67 16.28
N SER A 183 3.89 -37.45 15.72
CA SER A 183 2.85 -36.41 15.82
C SER A 183 1.57 -36.70 15.01
N LYS A 184 1.56 -37.78 14.22
CA LYS A 184 0.39 -38.26 13.48
C LYS A 184 -0.22 -39.54 14.06
N ARG A 185 0.20 -39.97 15.26
CA ARG A 185 -0.43 -41.11 15.95
C ARG A 185 -1.55 -40.60 16.84
N ASN A 186 -2.67 -41.31 16.86
CA ASN A 186 -3.76 -41.03 17.78
C ASN A 186 -3.32 -41.41 19.19
N ASP A 187 -3.39 -40.47 20.13
CA ASP A 187 -3.18 -40.74 21.55
C ASP A 187 -4.53 -41.05 22.21
N LYS A 188 -4.50 -41.72 23.38
CA LYS A 188 -5.71 -42.11 24.12
C LYS A 188 -6.65 -40.93 24.39
N GLN A 189 -6.13 -39.70 24.43
CA GLN A 189 -6.94 -38.48 24.58
C GLN A 189 -7.63 -38.04 23.27
N SER A 190 -7.03 -38.29 22.11
CA SER A 190 -7.57 -37.95 20.79
C SER A 190 -8.82 -38.76 20.42
N PHE A 191 -9.02 -39.94 21.03
CA PHE A 191 -10.15 -40.83 20.77
C PHE A 191 -11.48 -40.29 21.35
N ASN A 192 -11.43 -39.53 22.45
CA ASN A 192 -12.62 -39.06 23.15
C ASN A 192 -13.11 -37.66 22.71
N GLU A 193 -12.35 -36.94 21.88
CA GLU A 193 -12.65 -35.54 21.54
C GLU A 193 -13.63 -35.38 20.35
N PHE A 194 -13.97 -36.47 19.66
CA PHE A 194 -14.89 -36.43 18.51
C PHE A 194 -16.37 -36.27 18.89
N SER A 195 -16.71 -36.23 20.19
CA SER A 195 -18.11 -36.23 20.66
C SER A 195 -18.68 -34.87 21.09
N SER A 196 -17.92 -33.76 21.04
CA SER A 196 -18.36 -32.48 21.63
C SER A 196 -18.67 -31.33 20.66
N HIS A 197 -18.51 -31.51 19.34
CA HIS A 197 -18.74 -30.43 18.35
C HIS A 197 -19.96 -30.62 17.44
N ALA A 198 -20.86 -31.56 17.75
CA ALA A 198 -22.06 -31.82 16.95
C ALA A 198 -23.36 -31.81 17.77
N MET A 199 -23.54 -30.84 18.68
CA MET A 199 -24.87 -30.53 19.24
C MET A 199 -25.03 -29.03 19.54
N ARG A 200 -25.20 -28.22 18.49
CA ARG A 200 -25.92 -26.94 18.59
C ARG A 200 -26.45 -26.47 17.23
N ASN A 201 -27.57 -27.06 16.81
CA ASN A 201 -28.74 -26.38 16.25
C ASN A 201 -29.58 -27.35 15.40
N SER A 202 -30.58 -27.95 16.04
CA SER A 202 -31.79 -28.40 15.36
C SER A 202 -32.68 -27.19 15.05
N ARG A 203 -33.03 -26.96 13.76
CA ARG A 203 -34.40 -26.69 13.28
C ARG A 203 -34.42 -26.31 11.79
N ARG A 204 -35.29 -27.02 11.03
CA ARG A 204 -35.77 -26.83 9.64
C ARG A 204 -34.77 -27.19 8.53
N GLY A 205 -35.05 -28.07 7.57
CA GLY A 205 -36.24 -28.86 7.24
C GLY A 205 -36.04 -29.50 5.86
N SER A 206 -36.49 -30.76 5.72
CA SER A 206 -36.91 -31.49 4.50
C SER A 206 -36.00 -31.54 3.25
N GLY A 207 -35.60 -32.76 2.86
CA GLY A 207 -35.32 -33.11 1.45
C GLY A 207 -34.32 -34.24 1.22
N LYS A 208 -34.82 -35.47 1.05
CA LYS A 208 -34.13 -36.74 0.73
C LYS A 208 -33.06 -36.65 -0.39
N PRO A 209 -32.09 -37.60 -0.44
CA PRO A 209 -32.30 -38.70 -1.38
C PRO A 209 -31.98 -40.08 -0.81
N THR A 210 -32.90 -40.99 -1.13
CA THR A 210 -32.80 -42.44 -1.00
C THR A 210 -31.97 -43.06 -2.12
N SER A 211 -31.15 -44.04 -1.74
CA SER A 211 -30.87 -45.31 -2.43
C SER A 211 -30.41 -45.32 -3.90
N GLY A 212 -29.30 -46.02 -4.17
CA GLY A 212 -29.08 -46.60 -5.51
C GLY A 212 -27.69 -47.15 -5.74
N ARG A 213 -27.49 -48.42 -5.40
CA ARG A 213 -26.35 -49.27 -5.81
C ARG A 213 -26.14 -49.23 -7.34
N GLY A 214 -24.89 -49.24 -7.82
CA GLY A 214 -24.63 -49.65 -9.20
C GLY A 214 -23.24 -49.40 -9.79
N ARG A 215 -22.36 -50.40 -9.64
CA ARG A 215 -21.43 -50.95 -10.67
C ARG A 215 -20.26 -50.10 -11.22
N PHE A 216 -19.07 -50.48 -10.76
CA PHE A 216 -17.96 -51.08 -11.52
C PHE A 216 -17.50 -50.45 -12.86
N ARG A 217 -16.24 -49.99 -12.84
CA ARG A 217 -15.13 -50.10 -13.82
C ARG A 217 -15.39 -49.88 -15.32
N GLY A 218 -14.56 -48.99 -15.89
CA GLY A 218 -14.25 -48.99 -17.32
C GLY A 218 -13.19 -47.96 -17.70
N ILE A 219 -11.92 -48.24 -17.40
CA ILE A 219 -10.77 -47.57 -18.02
C ILE A 219 -10.64 -48.15 -19.44
N LYS A 220 -10.58 -47.31 -20.48
CA LYS A 220 -9.87 -47.64 -21.72
C LYS A 220 -8.98 -46.48 -22.15
N ARG A 221 -7.76 -46.86 -22.53
CA ARG A 221 -6.72 -46.06 -23.15
C ARG A 221 -6.98 -45.94 -24.66
N ARG A 222 -6.34 -44.90 -25.22
CA ARG A 222 -6.27 -44.44 -26.62
C ARG A 222 -7.48 -43.67 -27.10
#